data_AF-K5Z4X8-F1
#
_entry.id   AF-K5Z4X8-F1
#
_cell.length_a   1.000
_cell.length_b   1.000
_cell.length_c   1.000
_cell.angle_alpha   90.00
_cell.angle_beta   90.00
_cell.angle_gamma   90.00
#
_symmetry.space_group_name_H-M   'P 1'
#
loop_
_entity.id
_entity.type
_entity.pdbx_description
1 polymer ?
#
loop_
_entity_poly.entity_id
_entity_poly.type
_entity_poly.pdbx_seq_one_letter_code
_entity_poly.pdbx_strand_id
1 'polypeptide(L)'
;MESIFLGDSQTFLGTIATLTILCVFSEKGSGNFIVSVLEGIKERIEKQIEQLKKNTDMDLPQSVQLLRYFLDKSNVESELNNEGLKILRDISVKEGELKAQYTLEVEFKKDVLVDQIKGAKEQFLAPLYTFLFCLIAFVFDELLHIPSAGKEWLVSGMALFILYSFLFWTIVWINFFVTHRIGYKKREKAFIPLRLMKKWNCTSLWFRNCGCSKGFVLRTLVFVVIMILCIVLAHYCFPGISVGILITGLSVPILVKGYSRINCFFDNGDYSHLFLVGHFAVIFVLSFFLAFVIHLFVHYDISFKHILIPYENFLLMKYSVLCFALFNGIVFPFIFPFVCYNSLYVHAKKTARKTKKEQELFFKEFDPQLKEFCGRILSPKSVENQGEEVNDFEKYYQEYENEKQKGIKIVDFCRKKGIDASAFREYRKSRLRDK
;
A
#
# COMPACT_ATOMS: atom_id res chain seq x y z
N MET A 1 -49.37 8.81 -6.73
CA MET A 1 -48.23 8.27 -7.51
C MET A 1 -47.53 7.32 -6.57
N GLU A 2 -47.64 6.00 -6.80
CA GLU A 2 -46.98 5.00 -5.95
C GLU A 2 -45.47 5.28 -5.98
N SER A 3 -44.88 5.53 -4.82
CA SER A 3 -43.45 5.82 -4.70
C SER A 3 -42.68 4.51 -4.87
N ILE A 4 -42.29 4.20 -6.10
CA ILE A 4 -41.47 3.04 -6.41
C ILE A 4 -40.05 3.31 -5.90
N PHE A 5 -39.50 2.42 -5.05
CA PHE A 5 -38.21 2.63 -4.39
C PHE A 5 -37.04 2.60 -5.40
N LEU A 6 -36.89 1.54 -6.20
CA LEU A 6 -35.87 1.46 -7.26
C LEU A 6 -36.39 2.02 -8.60
N GLY A 7 -37.63 1.71 -8.97
CA GLY A 7 -38.25 2.15 -10.23
C GLY A 7 -37.37 1.83 -11.43
N ASP A 8 -37.18 2.81 -12.31
CA ASP A 8 -36.35 2.66 -13.53
C ASP A 8 -34.88 2.26 -13.28
N SER A 9 -34.39 2.35 -12.04
CA SER A 9 -33.01 1.98 -11.70
C SER A 9 -32.84 0.52 -11.29
N GLN A 10 -33.92 -0.26 -11.26
CA GLN A 10 -33.88 -1.70 -10.96
C GLN A 10 -32.96 -2.45 -11.95
N THR A 11 -33.05 -2.14 -13.24
CA THR A 11 -32.16 -2.69 -14.28
C THR A 11 -30.70 -2.32 -14.04
N PHE A 12 -30.43 -1.08 -13.65
CA PHE A 12 -29.07 -0.64 -13.37
C PHE A 12 -28.47 -1.35 -12.15
N LEU A 13 -29.26 -1.50 -11.07
CA LEU A 13 -28.85 -2.29 -9.90
C LEU A 13 -28.61 -3.76 -10.27
N GLY A 14 -29.46 -4.34 -11.11
CA GLY A 14 -29.29 -5.71 -11.63
C GLY A 14 -27.99 -5.90 -12.42
N THR A 15 -27.64 -4.92 -13.26
CA THR A 15 -26.35 -4.90 -13.97
C THR A 15 -25.17 -4.84 -12.98
N ILE A 16 -25.23 -3.98 -11.95
CA ILE A 16 -24.19 -3.90 -10.92
C ILE A 16 -24.09 -5.25 -10.18
N ALA A 17 -25.20 -5.86 -9.79
CA ALA A 17 -25.21 -7.14 -9.10
C ALA A 17 -24.57 -8.25 -9.96
N THR A 18 -24.86 -8.27 -11.26
CA THR A 18 -24.27 -9.20 -12.23
C THR A 18 -22.76 -9.01 -12.39
N LEU A 19 -22.30 -7.76 -12.51
CA LEU A 19 -20.87 -7.47 -12.54
C LEU A 19 -20.19 -7.86 -11.23
N THR A 20 -20.87 -7.64 -10.10
CA THR A 20 -20.33 -7.92 -8.77
C THR A 20 -20.17 -9.42 -8.52
N ILE A 21 -21.13 -10.26 -8.94
CA ILE A 21 -21.01 -11.72 -8.75
C ILE A 21 -19.86 -12.32 -9.57
N LEU A 22 -19.58 -11.77 -10.76
CA LEU A 22 -18.42 -12.16 -11.57
C LEU A 22 -17.08 -11.83 -10.85
N CYS A 23 -17.06 -10.84 -9.97
CA CYS A 23 -15.90 -10.47 -9.16
C CYS A 23 -15.72 -11.33 -7.88
N VAL A 24 -16.66 -12.23 -7.57
CA VAL A 24 -16.57 -13.10 -6.38
C VAL A 24 -15.60 -14.27 -6.61
N PHE A 25 -15.51 -14.78 -7.83
CA PHE A 25 -14.66 -15.92 -8.16
C PHE A 25 -13.18 -15.53 -8.18
N SER A 26 -12.33 -16.27 -7.48
CA SER A 26 -10.91 -15.94 -7.26
C SER A 26 -9.92 -16.83 -8.02
N GLU A 27 -10.39 -17.86 -8.74
CA GLU A 27 -9.51 -18.81 -9.41
C GLU A 27 -8.84 -18.20 -10.65
N LYS A 28 -7.58 -18.58 -10.91
CA LYS A 28 -6.90 -18.18 -12.15
C LYS A 28 -7.71 -18.67 -13.34
N GLY A 29 -8.17 -17.74 -14.18
CA GLY A 29 -9.03 -18.04 -15.33
C GLY A 29 -10.54 -17.95 -15.06
N SER A 30 -10.97 -17.56 -13.85
CA SER A 30 -12.39 -17.55 -13.46
C SER A 30 -13.22 -16.37 -13.98
N GLY A 31 -12.71 -15.59 -14.94
CA GLY A 31 -13.41 -14.42 -15.51
C GLY A 31 -13.47 -13.19 -14.60
N ASN A 32 -12.78 -13.18 -13.44
CA ASN A 32 -12.71 -12.01 -12.57
C ASN A 32 -11.84 -10.91 -13.20
N PHE A 33 -12.49 -9.88 -13.73
CA PHE A 33 -11.80 -8.80 -14.43
C PHE A 33 -10.95 -7.95 -13.47
N ILE A 34 -11.37 -7.77 -12.21
CA ILE A 34 -10.64 -6.97 -11.22
C ILE A 34 -9.27 -7.63 -10.95
N VAL A 35 -9.26 -8.93 -10.67
CA VAL A 35 -8.02 -9.69 -10.46
C VAL A 35 -7.15 -9.65 -11.71
N SER A 36 -7.73 -9.87 -12.89
CA SER A 36 -7.00 -9.89 -14.16
C SER A 36 -6.30 -8.56 -14.46
N VAL A 37 -7.00 -7.44 -14.27
CA VAL A 37 -6.43 -6.10 -14.48
C VAL A 37 -5.38 -5.80 -13.42
N LEU A 38 -5.63 -6.14 -12.15
CA LEU A 38 -4.66 -5.94 -11.07
C LEU A 38 -3.39 -6.77 -11.26
N GLU A 39 -3.47 -8.00 -11.76
CA GLU A 39 -2.30 -8.84 -12.09
C GLU A 39 -1.47 -8.17 -13.19
N GLY A 40 -2.10 -7.65 -14.26
CA GLY A 40 -1.40 -6.90 -15.30
C GLY A 40 -0.81 -5.55 -14.85
N ILE A 41 -1.36 -4.91 -13.82
CA ILE A 41 -0.78 -3.71 -13.20
C ILE A 41 0.41 -4.09 -12.30
N LYS A 42 0.25 -5.14 -11.50
CA LYS A 42 1.29 -5.70 -10.63
C LYS A 42 2.54 -6.03 -11.45
N GLU A 43 2.40 -6.81 -12.52
CA GLU A 43 3.53 -7.20 -13.37
C GLU A 43 4.27 -5.99 -13.95
N ARG A 44 3.53 -4.94 -14.34
CA ARG A 44 4.12 -3.69 -14.83
C ARG A 44 4.91 -2.97 -13.73
N ILE A 45 4.37 -2.92 -12.52
CA ILE A 45 5.03 -2.29 -11.36
C ILE A 45 6.29 -3.08 -10.97
N GLU A 46 6.23 -4.41 -10.94
CA GLU A 46 7.39 -5.26 -10.67
C GLU A 46 8.51 -5.03 -11.70
N LYS A 47 8.17 -5.00 -13.00
CA LYS A 47 9.12 -4.67 -14.07
C LYS A 47 9.74 -3.29 -13.90
N GLN A 48 8.95 -2.28 -13.53
CA GLN A 48 9.46 -0.92 -13.26
C GLN A 48 10.40 -0.88 -12.05
N ILE A 49 10.10 -1.62 -10.99
CA ILE A 49 10.98 -1.73 -9.82
C ILE A 49 12.30 -2.41 -10.19
N GLU A 50 12.25 -3.48 -11.00
CA GLU A 50 13.45 -4.16 -11.48
C GLU A 50 14.31 -3.26 -12.37
N GLN A 51 13.70 -2.42 -13.20
CA GLN A 51 14.41 -1.40 -13.97
C GLN A 51 15.06 -0.34 -13.07
N LEU A 52 14.37 0.08 -12.01
CA LEU A 52 14.94 1.00 -11.03
C LEU A 52 16.17 0.38 -10.36
N LYS A 53 16.11 -0.90 -9.98
CA LYS A 53 17.25 -1.63 -9.41
C LYS A 53 18.47 -1.60 -10.33
N LYS A 54 18.30 -1.95 -11.61
CA LYS A 54 19.38 -1.91 -12.61
C LYS A 54 19.99 -0.51 -12.74
N ASN A 55 19.17 0.53 -12.68
CA ASN A 55 19.63 1.92 -12.71
C ASN A 55 20.26 2.41 -11.39
N THR A 56 20.27 1.57 -10.34
CA THR A 56 20.91 1.84 -9.05
C THR A 56 22.23 1.09 -8.91
N ASP A 57 22.64 0.27 -9.89
CA ASP A 57 23.99 -0.30 -9.91
C ASP A 57 25.02 0.83 -10.04
N MET A 58 26.15 0.70 -9.33
CA MET A 58 27.20 1.72 -9.35
C MET A 58 27.91 1.71 -10.71
N ASP A 59 27.76 2.80 -11.45
CA ASP A 59 28.65 3.11 -12.58
C ASP A 59 30.03 3.45 -12.02
N LEU A 60 30.93 2.46 -11.99
CA LEU A 60 32.29 2.63 -11.50
C LEU A 60 33.06 3.61 -12.40
N PRO A 61 33.75 4.62 -11.83
CA PRO A 61 34.63 5.52 -12.57
C PRO A 61 35.72 4.76 -13.32
N GLN A 62 36.16 5.31 -14.46
CA GLN A 62 37.23 4.72 -15.29
C GLN A 62 38.54 4.49 -14.50
N SER A 63 38.83 5.39 -13.56
CA SER A 63 39.97 5.30 -12.63
C SER A 63 39.95 4.04 -11.75
N VAL A 64 38.77 3.50 -11.39
CA VAL A 64 38.66 2.22 -10.66
C VAL A 64 39.00 1.03 -11.56
N GLN A 65 38.73 1.12 -12.87
CA GLN A 65 39.11 0.08 -13.83
C GLN A 65 40.62 0.02 -14.02
N LEU A 66 41.31 1.17 -14.07
CA LEU A 66 42.79 1.18 -14.05
C LEU A 66 43.35 0.59 -12.77
N LEU A 67 42.77 0.95 -11.62
CA LEU A 67 43.20 0.41 -10.34
C LEU A 67 43.16 -1.13 -10.35
N ARG A 68 42.06 -1.72 -10.84
CA ARG A 68 41.94 -3.19 -10.99
C ARG A 68 43.01 -3.77 -11.92
N TYR A 69 43.23 -3.14 -13.08
CA TYR A 69 44.24 -3.60 -14.03
C TYR A 69 45.67 -3.59 -13.44
N PHE A 70 46.03 -2.55 -12.70
CA PHE A 70 47.35 -2.48 -12.06
C PHE A 70 47.52 -3.52 -10.95
N LEU A 71 46.47 -3.76 -10.15
CA LEU A 71 46.49 -4.75 -9.07
C LEU A 71 46.52 -6.20 -9.59
N ASP A 72 45.89 -6.48 -10.74
CA ASP A 72 45.90 -7.82 -11.35
C ASP A 72 47.25 -8.18 -12.00
N LYS A 73 48.07 -7.19 -12.35
CA LYS A 73 49.38 -7.41 -12.99
C LYS A 73 50.57 -7.34 -12.05
N SER A 74 50.44 -6.72 -10.89
CA SER A 74 51.54 -6.55 -9.94
C SER A 74 51.77 -7.84 -9.14
N ASN A 75 52.77 -8.63 -9.54
CA ASN A 75 53.23 -9.84 -8.83
C ASN A 75 54.01 -9.52 -7.52
N VAL A 76 53.95 -8.29 -7.00
CA VAL A 76 54.80 -7.82 -5.89
C VAL A 76 53.95 -7.16 -4.80
N GLU A 77 54.07 -7.65 -3.56
CA GLU A 77 53.54 -6.98 -2.35
C GLU A 77 54.31 -5.68 -2.12
N SER A 78 53.79 -4.57 -2.65
CA SER A 78 54.27 -3.22 -2.37
C SER A 78 53.27 -2.46 -1.51
N GLU A 79 53.74 -1.44 -0.78
CA GLU A 79 52.90 -0.55 0.04
C GLU A 79 51.79 0.12 -0.79
N LEU A 80 52.09 0.45 -2.05
CA LEU A 80 51.14 0.94 -3.06
C LEU A 80 50.08 -0.12 -3.44
N ASN A 81 50.46 -1.39 -3.57
CA ASN A 81 49.52 -2.49 -3.82
C ASN A 81 48.53 -2.64 -2.65
N ASN A 82 49.02 -2.57 -1.42
CA ASN A 82 48.17 -2.64 -0.22
C ASN A 82 47.21 -1.43 -0.12
N GLU A 83 47.67 -0.24 -0.47
CA GLU A 83 46.84 0.98 -0.51
C GLU A 83 45.78 0.90 -1.62
N GLY A 84 46.13 0.39 -2.81
CA GLY A 84 45.19 0.14 -3.91
C GLY A 84 44.15 -0.94 -3.59
N LEU A 85 44.56 -2.05 -2.97
CA LEU A 85 43.66 -3.09 -2.49
C LEU A 85 42.69 -2.57 -1.43
N LYS A 86 43.16 -1.68 -0.55
CA LYS A 86 42.31 -1.01 0.45
C LYS A 86 41.26 -0.12 -0.22
N ILE A 87 41.63 0.66 -1.21
CA ILE A 87 40.69 1.49 -1.99
C ILE A 87 39.63 0.63 -2.69
N LEU A 88 40.03 -0.46 -3.36
CA LEU A 88 39.07 -1.38 -3.98
C LEU A 88 38.13 -2.01 -2.94
N ARG A 89 38.68 -2.39 -1.79
CA ARG A 89 37.90 -2.93 -0.68
C ARG A 89 36.86 -1.91 -0.21
N ASP A 90 37.24 -0.67 0.02
CA ASP A 90 36.33 0.39 0.49
C ASP A 90 35.21 0.67 -0.51
N ILE A 91 35.52 0.70 -1.82
CA ILE A 91 34.51 0.82 -2.89
C ILE A 91 33.56 -0.39 -2.88
N SER A 92 34.11 -1.61 -2.78
CA SER A 92 33.30 -2.84 -2.77
C SER A 92 32.40 -2.95 -1.55
N VAL A 93 32.88 -2.52 -0.38
CA VAL A 93 32.10 -2.45 0.86
C VAL A 93 30.96 -1.46 0.68
N LYS A 94 31.23 -0.27 0.10
CA LYS A 94 30.20 0.74 -0.09
C LYS A 94 29.13 0.31 -1.11
N GLU A 95 29.55 -0.33 -2.19
CA GLU A 95 28.66 -0.95 -3.16
C GLU A 95 27.76 -2.00 -2.50
N GLY A 96 28.35 -2.86 -1.67
CA GLY A 96 27.64 -3.86 -0.87
C GLY A 96 26.62 -3.25 0.09
N GLU A 97 26.99 -2.20 0.83
CA GLU A 97 26.10 -1.48 1.75
C GLU A 97 24.87 -0.90 1.02
N LEU A 98 25.09 -0.24 -0.11
CA LEU A 98 24.03 0.42 -0.88
C LEU A 98 23.10 -0.59 -1.54
N LYS A 99 23.65 -1.70 -2.07
CA LYS A 99 22.86 -2.84 -2.58
C LYS A 99 22.06 -3.50 -1.47
N ALA A 100 22.66 -3.72 -0.31
CA ALA A 100 21.97 -4.29 0.84
C ALA A 100 20.83 -3.37 1.33
N GLN A 101 21.08 -2.06 1.41
CA GLN A 101 20.06 -1.08 1.79
C GLN A 101 18.88 -1.08 0.83
N TYR A 102 19.13 -1.08 -0.49
CA TYR A 102 18.05 -1.16 -1.48
C TYR A 102 17.27 -2.47 -1.35
N THR A 103 17.96 -3.60 -1.19
CA THR A 103 17.36 -4.93 -1.03
C THR A 103 16.46 -5.00 0.22
N LEU A 104 16.95 -4.50 1.36
CA LEU A 104 16.21 -4.46 2.64
C LEU A 104 15.03 -3.50 2.61
N GLU A 105 15.21 -2.30 2.04
CA GLU A 105 14.16 -1.28 2.03
C GLU A 105 13.09 -1.52 0.97
N VAL A 106 13.43 -2.19 -0.14
CA VAL A 106 12.55 -2.35 -1.31
C VAL A 106 12.20 -3.81 -1.57
N GLU A 107 13.16 -4.70 -1.82
CA GLU A 107 12.87 -6.07 -2.29
C GLU A 107 12.16 -6.92 -1.23
N PHE A 108 12.68 -6.96 -0.01
CA PHE A 108 12.02 -7.68 1.09
C PHE A 108 10.61 -7.16 1.37
N LYS A 109 10.42 -5.83 1.30
CA LYS A 109 9.09 -5.24 1.51
C LYS A 109 8.16 -5.46 0.31
N LYS A 110 8.70 -5.50 -0.90
CA LYS A 110 7.98 -5.74 -2.15
C LYS A 110 7.33 -7.12 -2.11
N ASP A 111 8.12 -8.17 -1.85
CA ASP A 111 7.62 -9.55 -1.90
C ASP A 111 6.55 -9.79 -0.82
N VAL A 112 6.82 -9.36 0.42
CA VAL A 112 5.86 -9.46 1.53
C VAL A 112 4.55 -8.72 1.24
N LEU A 113 4.63 -7.49 0.73
CA LEU A 113 3.43 -6.67 0.49
C LEU A 113 2.63 -7.17 -0.72
N VAL A 114 3.30 -7.65 -1.76
CA VAL A 114 2.66 -8.24 -2.93
C VAL A 114 1.89 -9.50 -2.55
N ASP A 115 2.49 -10.36 -1.72
CA ASP A 115 1.84 -11.58 -1.24
C ASP A 115 0.67 -11.27 -0.30
N GLN A 116 0.81 -10.26 0.56
CA GLN A 116 -0.28 -9.78 1.42
C GLN A 116 -1.45 -9.22 0.62
N ILE A 117 -1.21 -8.37 -0.39
CA ILE A 117 -2.28 -7.80 -1.23
C ILE A 117 -2.95 -8.92 -2.04
N LYS A 118 -2.19 -9.87 -2.57
CA LYS A 118 -2.74 -11.00 -3.33
C LYS A 118 -3.58 -11.94 -2.45
N GLY A 119 -3.15 -12.15 -1.20
CA GLY A 119 -3.85 -12.97 -0.22
C GLY A 119 -5.02 -12.26 0.49
N ALA A 120 -5.21 -10.96 0.26
CA ALA A 120 -6.21 -10.17 0.94
C ALA A 120 -7.63 -10.53 0.49
N LYS A 121 -8.34 -11.24 1.35
CA LYS A 121 -9.68 -11.78 1.10
C LYS A 121 -10.73 -10.67 0.92
N GLU A 122 -10.46 -9.46 1.43
CA GLU A 122 -11.35 -8.29 1.34
C GLU A 122 -11.73 -7.97 -0.11
N GLN A 123 -10.83 -8.20 -1.08
CA GLN A 123 -11.08 -7.98 -2.51
C GLN A 123 -12.21 -8.87 -3.06
N PHE A 124 -12.42 -10.05 -2.48
CA PHE A 124 -13.46 -11.01 -2.87
C PHE A 124 -14.69 -10.95 -1.97
N LEU A 125 -14.49 -10.63 -0.69
CA LEU A 125 -15.56 -10.48 0.27
C LEU A 125 -16.43 -9.24 0.01
N ALA A 126 -15.86 -8.16 -0.52
CA ALA A 126 -16.62 -6.94 -0.80
C ALA A 126 -17.62 -7.11 -1.95
N PRO A 127 -17.25 -7.74 -3.09
CA PRO A 127 -18.22 -8.14 -4.09
C PRO A 127 -19.28 -9.10 -3.52
N LEU A 128 -18.89 -10.11 -2.75
CA LEU A 128 -19.85 -11.07 -2.17
C LEU A 128 -20.88 -10.39 -1.26
N TYR A 129 -20.43 -9.51 -0.37
CA TYR A 129 -21.33 -8.73 0.49
C TYR A 129 -22.24 -7.83 -0.31
N THR A 130 -21.68 -7.16 -1.32
CA THR A 130 -22.43 -6.25 -2.19
C THR A 130 -23.50 -7.00 -2.97
N PHE A 131 -23.23 -8.22 -3.44
CA PHE A 131 -24.21 -9.06 -4.09
C PHE A 131 -25.38 -9.41 -3.14
N LEU A 132 -25.08 -9.87 -1.92
CA LEU A 132 -26.10 -10.14 -0.90
C LEU A 132 -26.91 -8.88 -0.54
N PHE A 133 -26.23 -7.73 -0.45
CA PHE A 133 -26.86 -6.44 -0.21
C PHE A 133 -27.81 -6.05 -1.35
N CYS A 134 -27.42 -6.26 -2.61
CA CYS A 134 -28.29 -6.02 -3.77
C CYS A 134 -29.52 -6.94 -3.73
N LEU A 135 -29.36 -8.23 -3.42
CA LEU A 135 -30.48 -9.16 -3.28
C LEU A 135 -31.47 -8.69 -2.21
N ILE A 136 -30.99 -8.25 -1.04
CA ILE A 136 -31.85 -7.67 -0.02
C ILE A 136 -32.54 -6.40 -0.55
N ALA A 137 -31.82 -5.50 -1.21
CA ALA A 137 -32.44 -4.29 -1.78
C ALA A 137 -33.55 -4.62 -2.79
N PHE A 138 -33.37 -5.66 -3.62
CA PHE A 138 -34.39 -6.17 -4.53
C PHE A 138 -35.61 -6.74 -3.79
N VAL A 139 -35.38 -7.60 -2.79
CA VAL A 139 -36.48 -8.17 -1.98
C VAL A 139 -37.28 -7.05 -1.31
N PHE A 140 -36.61 -6.02 -0.80
CA PHE A 140 -37.28 -4.88 -0.18
C PHE A 140 -38.05 -4.02 -1.18
N ASP A 141 -37.53 -3.83 -2.39
CA ASP A 141 -38.25 -3.17 -3.46
C ASP A 141 -39.57 -3.89 -3.74
N GLU A 142 -39.56 -5.21 -3.91
CA GLU A 142 -40.76 -6.04 -4.10
C GLU A 142 -41.72 -5.99 -2.89
N LEU A 143 -41.20 -6.08 -1.67
CA LEU A 143 -42.02 -6.00 -0.45
C LEU A 143 -42.74 -4.64 -0.31
N LEU A 144 -42.13 -3.55 -0.79
CA LEU A 144 -42.75 -2.23 -0.78
C LEU A 144 -43.87 -2.09 -1.82
N HIS A 145 -43.93 -2.94 -2.85
CA HIS A 145 -45.04 -2.97 -3.82
C HIS A 145 -46.31 -3.60 -3.23
N ILE A 146 -46.18 -4.52 -2.27
CA ILE A 146 -47.35 -5.17 -1.64
C ILE A 146 -48.14 -4.13 -0.83
N PRO A 147 -49.44 -3.91 -1.08
CA PRO A 147 -50.25 -2.97 -0.30
C PRO A 147 -50.52 -3.53 1.10
N SER A 148 -49.63 -3.20 2.04
CA SER A 148 -49.73 -3.56 3.46
C SER A 148 -49.62 -2.33 4.36
N ALA A 149 -50.32 -2.36 5.50
CA ALA A 149 -50.18 -1.34 6.53
C ALA A 149 -48.81 -1.47 7.24
N GLY A 150 -48.18 -0.34 7.58
CA GLY A 150 -46.93 -0.33 8.35
C GLY A 150 -45.64 -0.34 7.52
N LYS A 151 -45.62 0.09 6.25
CA LYS A 151 -44.36 0.15 5.46
C LYS A 151 -43.25 1.02 6.07
N GLU A 152 -43.60 1.93 6.97
CA GLU A 152 -42.66 2.85 7.62
C GLU A 152 -41.55 2.14 8.42
N TRP A 153 -41.84 0.99 9.06
CA TRP A 153 -40.83 0.23 9.80
C TRP A 153 -39.86 -0.49 8.86
N LEU A 154 -40.36 -0.98 7.72
CA LEU A 154 -39.53 -1.61 6.67
C LEU A 154 -38.54 -0.60 6.08
N VAL A 155 -39.03 0.59 5.73
CA VAL A 155 -38.19 1.68 5.18
C VAL A 155 -37.15 2.14 6.21
N SER A 156 -37.55 2.32 7.47
CA SER A 156 -36.63 2.70 8.55
C SER A 156 -35.54 1.65 8.78
N GLY A 157 -35.92 0.36 8.76
CA GLY A 157 -34.98 -0.75 8.88
C GLY A 157 -34.01 -0.82 7.70
N MET A 158 -34.49 -0.59 6.48
CA MET A 158 -33.66 -0.54 5.28
C MET A 158 -32.67 0.63 5.31
N ALA A 159 -33.10 1.82 5.74
CA ALA A 159 -32.23 2.98 5.89
C ALA A 159 -31.09 2.73 6.89
N LEU A 160 -31.40 2.12 8.04
CA LEU A 160 -30.41 1.73 9.04
C LEU A 160 -29.47 0.64 8.51
N PHE A 161 -29.99 -0.32 7.75
CA PHE A 161 -29.20 -1.38 7.13
C PHE A 161 -28.18 -0.82 6.14
N ILE A 162 -28.59 0.12 5.30
CA ILE A 162 -27.71 0.84 4.38
C ILE A 162 -26.62 1.58 5.16
N LEU A 163 -27.00 2.38 6.17
CA LEU A 163 -26.07 3.14 7.01
C LEU A 163 -25.02 2.23 7.66
N TYR A 164 -25.44 1.14 8.30
CA TYR A 164 -24.51 0.22 8.96
C TYR A 164 -23.63 -0.55 7.97
N SER A 165 -24.13 -0.87 6.78
CA SER A 165 -23.34 -1.45 5.69
C SER A 165 -22.21 -0.51 5.27
N PHE A 166 -22.50 0.79 5.09
CA PHE A 166 -21.50 1.81 4.81
C PHE A 166 -20.45 1.91 5.92
N LEU A 167 -20.88 1.99 7.19
CA LEU A 167 -19.97 2.10 8.33
C LEU A 167 -19.05 0.89 8.43
N PHE A 168 -19.60 -0.31 8.31
CA PHE A 168 -18.86 -1.57 8.36
C PHE A 168 -17.77 -1.62 7.29
N TRP A 169 -18.14 -1.39 6.02
CA TRP A 169 -17.18 -1.45 4.92
C TRP A 169 -16.18 -0.31 4.89
N THR A 170 -16.57 0.89 5.35
CA THR A 170 -15.61 1.99 5.54
C THR A 170 -14.52 1.59 6.52
N ILE A 171 -14.87 0.94 7.64
CA ILE A 171 -13.88 0.42 8.61
C ILE A 171 -12.98 -0.65 7.97
N VAL A 172 -13.55 -1.57 7.18
CA VAL A 172 -12.78 -2.63 6.50
C VAL A 172 -11.81 -2.03 5.48
N TRP A 173 -12.24 -1.09 4.63
CA TRP A 173 -11.37 -0.47 3.63
C TRP A 173 -10.29 0.43 4.25
N ILE A 174 -10.61 1.17 5.31
CA ILE A 174 -9.60 1.92 6.08
C ILE A 174 -8.57 0.94 6.66
N ASN A 175 -9.02 -0.18 7.23
CA ASN A 175 -8.11 -1.20 7.75
C ASN A 175 -7.20 -1.75 6.65
N PHE A 176 -7.78 -2.16 5.51
CA PHE A 176 -7.04 -2.63 4.34
C PHE A 176 -5.96 -1.62 3.92
N PHE A 177 -6.33 -0.35 3.77
CA PHE A 177 -5.42 0.70 3.35
C PHE A 177 -4.30 0.96 4.35
N VAL A 178 -4.59 0.95 5.65
CA VAL A 178 -3.59 1.16 6.69
C VAL A 178 -2.63 -0.02 6.78
N THR A 179 -3.12 -1.26 6.65
CA THR A 179 -2.29 -2.47 6.67
C THR A 179 -1.35 -2.55 5.46
N HIS A 180 -1.84 -2.25 4.26
CA HIS A 180 -1.13 -2.58 3.01
C HIS A 180 -0.46 -1.38 2.33
N ARG A 181 -0.42 -0.20 2.95
CA ARG A 181 0.23 0.97 2.37
C ARG A 181 1.65 1.16 2.90
N ILE A 182 2.62 1.20 1.99
CA ILE A 182 4.02 1.46 2.34
C ILE A 182 4.21 2.91 2.79
N GLY A 183 4.90 3.08 3.92
CA GLY A 183 5.23 4.39 4.49
C GLY A 183 4.14 4.99 5.38
N TYR A 184 3.04 4.27 5.64
CA TYR A 184 2.13 4.66 6.71
C TYR A 184 2.82 4.50 8.06
N LYS A 185 3.38 5.59 8.59
CA LYS A 185 3.81 5.64 9.99
C LYS A 185 2.56 5.69 10.84
N LYS A 186 2.32 4.65 11.63
CA LYS A 186 1.27 4.65 12.67
C LYS A 186 1.41 5.97 13.43
N ARG A 187 0.36 6.81 13.40
CA ARG A 187 0.34 8.00 14.26
C ARG A 187 0.50 7.51 15.70
N GLU A 188 1.66 7.72 16.30
CA GLU A 188 1.89 7.40 17.71
C GLU A 188 0.91 8.15 18.63
N LYS A 189 0.37 9.27 18.14
CA LYS A 189 -0.73 10.00 18.77
C LYS A 189 -2.07 9.43 18.32
N ALA A 190 -2.58 8.47 19.07
CA ALA A 190 -3.98 8.07 18.99
C ALA A 190 -4.88 9.31 19.23
N PHE A 191 -5.87 9.52 18.37
CA PHE A 191 -6.85 10.60 18.49
C PHE A 191 -7.69 10.46 19.76
N ILE A 192 -7.89 9.22 20.21
CA ILE A 192 -8.47 8.89 21.51
C ILE A 192 -7.32 8.76 22.53
N PRO A 193 -7.37 9.44 23.69
CA PRO A 193 -6.36 9.33 24.73
C PRO A 193 -6.06 7.87 25.08
N LEU A 194 -4.77 7.49 25.08
CA LEU A 194 -4.31 6.12 25.35
C LEU A 194 -4.90 5.55 26.66
N ARG A 195 -5.16 6.40 27.66
CA ARG A 195 -5.81 6.04 28.93
C ARG A 195 -7.26 5.59 28.77
N LEU A 196 -8.05 6.27 27.93
CA LEU A 196 -9.43 5.88 27.63
C LEU A 196 -9.45 4.55 26.88
N MET A 197 -8.55 4.38 25.92
CA MET A 197 -8.42 3.16 25.14
C MET A 197 -7.97 1.96 25.99
N LYS A 198 -7.05 2.17 26.94
CA LYS A 198 -6.60 1.13 27.88
C LYS A 198 -7.71 0.74 28.87
N LYS A 199 -8.47 1.71 29.40
CA LYS A 199 -9.66 1.44 30.23
C LYS A 199 -10.74 0.67 29.45
N TRP A 200 -10.95 1.02 28.18
CA TRP A 200 -11.92 0.34 27.32
C TRP A 200 -11.48 -1.07 26.95
N ASN A 201 -10.19 -1.28 26.70
CA ASN A 201 -9.64 -2.60 26.46
C ASN A 201 -9.73 -3.46 27.72
N CYS A 202 -9.46 -2.91 28.91
CA CYS A 202 -9.68 -3.62 30.17
C CYS A 202 -11.15 -4.00 30.38
N THR A 203 -12.10 -3.11 30.08
CA THR A 203 -13.53 -3.45 30.11
C THR A 203 -13.84 -4.51 29.05
N SER A 204 -13.44 -4.32 27.79
CA SER A 204 -13.65 -5.30 26.72
C SER A 204 -13.09 -6.70 27.05
N LEU A 205 -11.91 -6.77 27.66
CA LEU A 205 -11.28 -7.98 28.19
C LEU A 205 -12.08 -8.56 29.36
N TRP A 206 -12.55 -7.72 30.29
CA TRP A 206 -13.42 -8.15 31.38
C TRP A 206 -14.73 -8.76 30.86
N PHE A 207 -15.38 -8.10 29.89
CA PHE A 207 -16.53 -8.61 29.16
C PHE A 207 -16.24 -9.91 28.39
N ARG A 208 -15.02 -10.09 27.86
CA ARG A 208 -14.60 -11.33 27.18
C ARG A 208 -14.37 -12.47 28.17
N ASN A 209 -13.87 -12.15 29.37
CA ASN A 209 -13.55 -13.09 30.43
C ASN A 209 -14.79 -13.53 31.22
N CYS A 210 -15.92 -12.82 31.12
CA CYS A 210 -17.20 -13.24 31.71
C CYS A 210 -17.86 -14.46 31.02
N GLY A 211 -17.19 -15.08 30.04
CA GLY A 211 -17.75 -16.16 29.21
C GLY A 211 -18.58 -15.63 28.03
N CYS A 212 -18.62 -16.36 26.92
CA CYS A 212 -19.20 -15.90 25.65
C CYS A 212 -20.66 -15.45 25.77
N SER A 213 -21.50 -16.13 26.57
CA SER A 213 -22.92 -15.80 26.73
C SER A 213 -23.15 -14.56 27.58
N LYS A 214 -22.56 -14.49 28.79
CA LYS A 214 -22.73 -13.35 29.70
C LYS A 214 -22.09 -12.08 29.14
N GLY A 215 -20.94 -12.21 28.47
CA GLY A 215 -20.27 -11.11 27.78
C GLY A 215 -21.10 -10.56 26.61
N PHE A 216 -21.79 -11.41 25.87
CA PHE A 216 -22.71 -10.99 24.81
C PHE A 216 -23.92 -10.25 25.39
N VAL A 217 -24.60 -10.83 26.39
CA VAL A 217 -25.78 -10.23 27.03
C VAL A 217 -25.46 -8.84 27.60
N LEU A 218 -24.35 -8.70 28.33
CA LEU A 218 -23.99 -7.42 28.94
C LEU A 218 -23.65 -6.35 27.89
N ARG A 219 -23.01 -6.73 26.77
CA ARG A 219 -22.72 -5.80 25.67
C ARG A 219 -23.99 -5.35 24.96
N THR A 220 -24.91 -6.28 24.72
CA THR A 220 -26.23 -5.98 24.15
C THR A 220 -27.02 -5.06 25.08
N LEU A 221 -27.00 -5.30 26.39
CA LEU A 221 -27.69 -4.47 27.38
C LEU A 221 -27.13 -3.05 27.42
N VAL A 222 -25.80 -2.88 27.43
CA VAL A 222 -25.17 -1.55 27.36
C VAL A 222 -25.54 -0.82 26.07
N PHE A 223 -25.55 -1.54 24.94
CA PHE A 223 -25.98 -0.97 23.66
C PHE A 223 -27.45 -0.50 23.74
N VAL A 224 -28.36 -1.33 24.27
CA VAL A 224 -29.78 -0.98 24.45
C VAL A 224 -29.97 0.22 25.39
N VAL A 225 -29.16 0.36 26.45
CA VAL A 225 -29.23 1.54 27.33
C VAL A 225 -28.80 2.81 26.59
N ILE A 226 -27.69 2.77 25.84
CA ILE A 226 -27.22 3.89 25.01
C ILE A 226 -28.29 4.26 23.98
N MET A 227 -28.90 3.26 23.36
CA MET A 227 -30.00 3.42 22.39
C MET A 227 -31.18 4.20 22.99
N ILE A 228 -31.70 3.75 24.13
CA ILE A 228 -32.83 4.40 24.80
C ILE A 228 -32.46 5.83 25.17
N LEU A 229 -31.25 6.05 25.69
CA LEU A 229 -30.75 7.40 25.99
C LEU A 229 -30.73 8.29 24.74
N CYS A 230 -30.25 7.78 23.60
CA CYS A 230 -30.22 8.53 22.35
C CYS A 230 -31.63 8.87 21.83
N ILE A 231 -32.60 7.95 21.95
CA ILE A 231 -34.00 8.19 21.56
C ILE A 231 -34.62 9.28 22.44
N VAL A 232 -34.42 9.20 23.75
CA VAL A 232 -34.92 10.20 24.71
C VAL A 232 -34.26 11.57 24.46
N LEU A 233 -32.95 11.61 24.25
CA LEU A 233 -32.24 12.86 23.93
C LEU A 233 -32.68 13.46 22.61
N ALA A 234 -32.91 12.64 21.58
CA ALA A 234 -33.41 13.08 20.28
C ALA A 234 -34.81 13.71 20.41
N HIS A 235 -35.66 13.13 21.26
CA HIS A 235 -37.02 13.62 21.50
C HIS A 235 -37.06 15.03 22.13
N TYR A 236 -36.13 15.34 23.03
CA TYR A 236 -36.06 16.67 23.67
C TYR A 236 -35.39 17.75 22.79
N CYS A 237 -34.94 17.41 21.58
CA CYS A 237 -34.26 18.32 20.66
C CYS A 237 -35.15 18.76 19.50
N PHE A 238 -34.77 19.85 18.81
CA PHE A 238 -35.47 20.29 17.60
C PHE A 238 -35.47 19.18 16.52
N PRO A 239 -36.54 19.06 15.70
CA PRO A 239 -36.70 17.97 14.73
C PRO A 239 -35.50 17.77 13.78
N GLY A 240 -34.91 18.85 13.28
CA GLY A 240 -33.73 18.76 12.41
C GLY A 240 -32.46 18.26 13.09
N ILE A 241 -32.36 18.40 14.42
CA ILE A 241 -31.22 17.96 15.23
C ILE A 241 -31.47 16.54 15.76
N SER A 242 -32.73 16.17 16.02
CA SER A 242 -33.14 14.88 16.57
C SER A 242 -32.64 13.69 15.73
N VAL A 243 -32.83 13.75 14.40
CA VAL A 243 -32.38 12.72 13.45
C VAL A 243 -30.85 12.63 13.42
N GLY A 244 -30.16 13.77 13.49
CA GLY A 244 -28.70 13.84 13.54
C GLY A 244 -28.13 13.23 14.83
N ILE A 245 -28.75 13.49 15.98
CA ILE A 245 -28.39 12.88 17.28
C ILE A 245 -28.60 11.38 17.22
N LEU A 246 -29.73 10.93 16.66
CA LEU A 246 -30.02 9.52 16.51
C LEU A 246 -28.96 8.85 15.63
N ILE A 247 -28.76 9.30 14.38
CA ILE A 247 -27.75 8.74 13.47
C ILE A 247 -26.36 8.70 14.11
N THR A 248 -25.94 9.79 14.77
CA THR A 248 -24.64 9.88 15.43
C THR A 248 -24.54 8.90 16.60
N GLY A 249 -25.52 8.90 17.50
CA GLY A 249 -25.56 8.01 18.66
C GLY A 249 -25.57 6.53 18.29
N LEU A 250 -26.34 6.17 17.25
CA LEU A 250 -26.41 4.82 16.68
C LEU A 250 -25.07 4.38 16.06
N SER A 251 -24.29 5.33 15.55
CA SER A 251 -23.02 5.06 14.86
C SER A 251 -21.83 4.97 15.82
N VAL A 252 -21.86 5.67 16.95
CA VAL A 252 -20.74 5.78 17.91
C VAL A 252 -20.24 4.41 18.38
N PRO A 253 -21.06 3.45 18.84
CA PRO A 253 -20.56 2.15 19.30
C PRO A 253 -19.81 1.38 18.22
N ILE A 254 -20.26 1.47 16.97
CA ILE A 254 -19.64 0.81 15.81
C ILE A 254 -18.33 1.49 15.45
N LEU A 255 -18.32 2.82 15.38
CA LEU A 255 -17.12 3.61 15.08
C LEU A 255 -16.03 3.44 16.14
N VAL A 256 -16.39 3.42 17.43
CA VAL A 256 -15.46 3.18 18.53
C VAL A 256 -14.85 1.78 18.44
N LYS A 257 -15.67 0.74 18.19
CA LYS A 257 -15.18 -0.63 18.03
C LYS A 257 -14.31 -0.78 16.79
N GLY A 258 -14.69 -0.14 15.68
CA GLY A 258 -13.91 -0.07 14.45
C GLY A 258 -12.56 0.60 14.67
N TYR A 259 -12.54 1.76 15.32
CA TYR A 259 -11.32 2.49 15.67
C TYR A 259 -10.42 1.71 16.62
N SER A 260 -10.99 1.00 17.60
CA SER A 260 -10.25 0.09 18.49
C SER A 260 -9.57 -1.02 17.69
N ARG A 261 -10.29 -1.65 16.75
CA ARG A 261 -9.73 -2.70 15.88
C ARG A 261 -8.60 -2.16 15.01
N ILE A 262 -8.81 -1.02 14.35
CA ILE A 262 -7.81 -0.35 13.50
C ILE A 262 -6.55 0.04 14.29
N ASN A 263 -6.60 0.27 15.60
CA ASN A 263 -5.43 0.76 16.35
C ASN A 263 -4.77 -0.26 17.30
N CYS A 264 -5.54 -1.21 17.83
CA CYS A 264 -5.10 -2.11 18.91
C CYS A 264 -4.92 -3.57 18.49
N PHE A 265 -5.54 -4.03 17.40
CA PHE A 265 -5.48 -5.44 16.97
C PHE A 265 -5.20 -5.51 15.47
N PHE A 266 -3.93 -5.28 15.09
CA PHE A 266 -3.47 -5.49 13.72
C PHE A 266 -3.13 -6.95 13.40
N ASP A 267 -2.96 -7.79 14.43
CA ASP A 267 -2.60 -9.17 14.21
C ASP A 267 -3.84 -10.06 14.28
N ASN A 268 -4.16 -10.66 13.13
CA ASN A 268 -5.09 -11.79 12.95
C ASN A 268 -6.58 -11.44 12.89
N GLY A 269 -6.95 -10.56 11.96
CA GLY A 269 -8.33 -10.53 11.48
C GLY A 269 -8.56 -11.68 10.49
N ASP A 270 -9.10 -12.81 10.96
CA ASP A 270 -9.59 -13.86 10.05
C ASP A 270 -10.83 -13.36 9.28
N TYR A 271 -10.58 -12.72 8.13
CA TYR A 271 -11.59 -12.36 7.15
C TYR A 271 -12.05 -13.63 6.42
N SER A 272 -12.85 -14.45 7.10
CA SER A 272 -13.49 -15.63 6.51
C SER A 272 -14.84 -15.30 5.89
N HIS A 273 -15.34 -16.16 5.00
CA HIS A 273 -16.71 -16.05 4.49
C HIS A 273 -17.74 -16.12 5.64
N LEU A 274 -17.48 -16.93 6.67
CA LEU A 274 -18.31 -17.02 7.86
C LEU A 274 -18.33 -15.70 8.65
N PHE A 275 -17.17 -15.04 8.78
CA PHE A 275 -17.09 -13.70 9.38
C PHE A 275 -17.97 -12.71 8.62
N LEU A 276 -17.93 -12.74 7.29
CA LEU A 276 -18.72 -11.85 6.44
C LEU A 276 -20.23 -12.09 6.59
N VAL A 277 -20.67 -13.32 6.39
CA VAL A 277 -22.09 -13.70 6.46
C VAL A 277 -22.64 -13.44 7.86
N GLY A 278 -21.86 -13.75 8.90
CA GLY A 278 -22.23 -13.45 10.28
C GLY A 278 -22.42 -11.95 10.53
N HIS A 279 -21.51 -11.09 10.05
CA HIS A 279 -21.67 -9.65 10.18
C HIS A 279 -22.82 -9.10 9.34
N PHE A 280 -23.05 -9.63 8.13
CA PHE A 280 -24.19 -9.28 7.30
C PHE A 280 -25.51 -9.57 8.02
N ALA A 281 -25.67 -10.79 8.54
CA ALA A 281 -26.87 -11.20 9.26
C ALA A 281 -27.09 -10.37 10.54
N VAL A 282 -26.03 -10.12 11.32
CA VAL A 282 -26.11 -9.29 12.52
C VAL A 282 -26.48 -7.85 12.18
N ILE A 283 -25.89 -7.24 11.16
CA ILE A 283 -26.22 -5.88 10.72
C ILE A 283 -27.68 -5.83 10.26
N PHE A 284 -28.14 -6.82 9.49
CA PHE A 284 -29.53 -6.92 9.05
C PHE A 284 -30.50 -6.99 10.23
N VAL A 285 -30.34 -7.99 11.11
CA VAL A 285 -31.21 -8.18 12.29
C VAL A 285 -31.19 -6.95 13.20
N LEU A 286 -30.01 -6.37 13.46
CA LEU A 286 -29.88 -5.18 14.28
C LEU A 286 -30.66 -3.99 13.69
N SER A 287 -30.57 -3.79 12.38
CA SER A 287 -31.25 -2.67 11.71
C SER A 287 -32.76 -2.73 11.88
N PHE A 288 -33.35 -3.91 11.69
CA PHE A 288 -34.79 -4.11 11.85
C PHE A 288 -35.24 -4.10 13.31
N PHE A 289 -34.42 -4.64 14.22
CA PHE A 289 -34.68 -4.54 15.65
C PHE A 289 -34.72 -3.07 16.10
N LEU A 290 -33.78 -2.25 15.65
CA LEU A 290 -33.74 -0.83 15.98
C LEU A 290 -34.91 -0.05 15.39
N ALA A 291 -35.25 -0.30 14.13
CA ALA A 291 -36.43 0.28 13.51
C ALA A 291 -37.70 -0.08 14.30
N PHE A 292 -37.85 -1.34 14.69
CA PHE A 292 -38.98 -1.80 15.51
C PHE A 292 -39.06 -1.07 16.86
N VAL A 293 -37.93 -0.91 17.56
CA VAL A 293 -37.89 -0.17 18.84
C VAL A 293 -38.32 1.28 18.65
N ILE A 294 -37.82 1.98 17.63
CA ILE A 294 -38.19 3.38 17.35
C ILE A 294 -39.71 3.49 17.09
N HIS A 295 -40.26 2.57 16.29
CA HIS A 295 -41.70 2.52 16.02
C HIS A 295 -42.54 2.19 17.26
N LEU A 296 -42.03 1.36 18.17
CA LEU A 296 -42.68 1.09 19.46
C LEU A 296 -42.80 2.37 20.31
N PHE A 297 -41.76 3.21 20.34
CA PHE A 297 -41.80 4.50 21.04
C PHE A 297 -42.83 5.46 20.42
N VAL A 298 -42.91 5.52 19.08
CA VAL A 298 -43.91 6.34 18.38
C VAL A 298 -45.34 5.83 18.62
N HIS A 299 -45.53 4.52 18.71
CA HIS A 299 -46.82 3.94 19.05
C HIS A 299 -47.23 4.24 20.50
N TYR A 300 -46.27 4.24 21.42
CA TYR A 300 -46.50 4.58 22.82
C TYR A 300 -46.78 6.08 23.02
N ASP A 301 -46.07 6.96 22.31
CA ASP A 301 -46.28 8.40 22.34
C ASP A 301 -46.03 9.03 20.96
N ILE A 302 -47.09 9.63 20.40
CA ILE A 302 -47.11 10.27 19.08
C ILE A 302 -46.10 11.43 18.99
N SER A 303 -45.73 12.02 20.13
CA SER A 303 -44.73 13.09 20.21
C SER A 303 -43.37 12.67 19.61
N PHE A 304 -43.05 11.38 19.56
CA PHE A 304 -41.83 10.83 18.95
C PHE A 304 -41.86 10.75 17.41
N LYS A 305 -42.99 11.05 16.76
CA LYS A 305 -43.15 10.92 15.30
C LYS A 305 -42.12 11.72 14.50
N HIS A 306 -41.64 12.85 15.04
CA HIS A 306 -40.62 13.69 14.39
C HIS A 306 -39.23 13.03 14.27
N ILE A 307 -38.99 11.93 14.98
CA ILE A 307 -37.74 11.14 14.93
C ILE A 307 -37.73 10.16 13.75
N LEU A 308 -38.92 9.82 13.23
CA LEU A 308 -39.05 8.94 12.07
C LEU A 308 -38.53 9.63 10.81
N ILE A 309 -37.88 8.86 9.94
CA ILE A 309 -37.48 9.32 8.62
C ILE A 309 -38.76 9.46 7.78
N PRO A 310 -39.11 10.67 7.29
CA PRO A 310 -40.39 10.90 6.60
C PRO A 310 -40.48 10.13 5.28
N TYR A 311 -41.63 9.50 5.06
CA TYR A 311 -41.97 8.70 3.88
C TYR A 311 -42.42 9.58 2.72
N GLU A 312 -41.53 10.38 2.14
CA GLU A 312 -41.93 11.30 1.06
C GLU A 312 -40.98 11.30 -0.14
N ASN A 313 -39.72 10.89 0.01
CA ASN A 313 -38.79 10.81 -1.11
C ASN A 313 -37.69 9.73 -0.93
N PHE A 314 -37.79 8.66 -1.72
CA PHE A 314 -36.81 7.56 -1.71
C PHE A 314 -35.49 7.87 -2.39
N LEU A 315 -35.34 9.03 -3.00
CA LEU A 315 -34.20 9.41 -3.82
C LEU A 315 -32.85 9.25 -3.10
N LEU A 316 -32.75 9.67 -1.83
CA LEU A 316 -31.52 9.53 -1.05
C LEU A 316 -31.17 8.05 -0.79
N MET A 317 -32.18 7.24 -0.45
CA MET A 317 -32.00 5.82 -0.15
C MET A 317 -31.61 5.04 -1.42
N LYS A 318 -32.25 5.38 -2.55
CA LYS A 318 -31.94 4.84 -3.88
C LYS A 318 -30.50 5.17 -4.29
N TYR A 319 -30.08 6.43 -4.20
CA TYR A 319 -28.69 6.80 -4.48
C TYR A 319 -27.71 6.11 -3.55
N SER A 320 -28.06 5.96 -2.27
CA SER A 320 -27.19 5.28 -1.29
C SER A 320 -26.99 3.81 -1.64
N VAL A 321 -28.03 3.09 -2.05
CA VAL A 321 -27.94 1.69 -2.52
C VAL A 321 -27.04 1.59 -3.76
N LEU A 322 -27.27 2.44 -4.77
CA LEU A 322 -26.50 2.43 -6.01
C LEU A 322 -25.03 2.78 -5.76
N CYS A 323 -24.76 3.83 -4.97
CA CYS A 323 -23.41 4.21 -4.59
C CYS A 323 -22.72 3.10 -3.81
N PHE A 324 -23.38 2.51 -2.81
CA PHE A 324 -22.80 1.40 -2.06
C PHE A 324 -22.44 0.24 -2.97
N ALA A 325 -23.37 -0.15 -3.85
CA ALA A 325 -23.16 -1.29 -4.74
C ALA A 325 -22.01 -1.04 -5.73
N LEU A 326 -21.94 0.15 -6.32
CA LEU A 326 -20.88 0.53 -7.25
C LEU A 326 -19.52 0.63 -6.53
N PHE A 327 -19.47 1.39 -5.44
CA PHE A 327 -18.20 1.67 -4.76
C PHE A 327 -17.66 0.44 -4.07
N ASN A 328 -18.48 -0.24 -3.26
CA ASN A 328 -18.02 -1.40 -2.49
C ASN A 328 -17.87 -2.67 -3.34
N GLY A 329 -18.71 -2.86 -4.35
CA GLY A 329 -18.69 -4.05 -5.20
C GLY A 329 -17.62 -4.02 -6.29
N ILE A 330 -17.30 -2.84 -6.83
CA ILE A 330 -16.45 -2.73 -8.03
C ILE A 330 -15.29 -1.76 -7.81
N VAL A 331 -15.57 -0.51 -7.45
CA VAL A 331 -14.55 0.56 -7.47
C VAL A 331 -13.49 0.34 -6.40
N PHE A 332 -13.86 0.09 -5.15
CA PHE A 332 -12.93 -0.07 -4.02
C PHE A 332 -12.08 -1.34 -4.09
N PRO A 333 -12.63 -2.52 -4.45
CA PRO A 333 -11.83 -3.71 -4.73
C PRO A 333 -10.74 -3.50 -5.79
N PHE A 334 -10.93 -2.54 -6.69
CA PHE A 334 -9.91 -2.17 -7.68
C PHE A 334 -8.96 -1.06 -7.17
N ILE A 335 -9.50 0.07 -6.71
CA ILE A 335 -8.73 1.27 -6.37
C ILE A 335 -7.81 1.04 -5.16
N PHE A 336 -8.28 0.37 -4.10
CA PHE A 336 -7.45 0.21 -2.91
C PHE A 336 -6.20 -0.64 -3.16
N PRO A 337 -6.29 -1.83 -3.78
CA PRO A 337 -5.09 -2.58 -4.18
C PRO A 337 -4.21 -1.80 -5.15
N PHE A 338 -4.80 -1.11 -6.13
CA PHE A 338 -4.06 -0.26 -7.07
C PHE A 338 -3.23 0.81 -6.36
N VAL A 339 -3.82 1.54 -5.40
CA VAL A 339 -3.12 2.58 -4.64
C VAL A 339 -2.01 1.96 -3.79
N CYS A 340 -2.23 0.77 -3.20
CA CYS A 340 -1.20 0.04 -2.45
C CYS A 340 -0.02 -0.36 -3.35
N TYR A 341 -0.26 -0.94 -4.53
CA TYR A 341 0.79 -1.25 -5.50
C TYR A 341 1.53 0.02 -5.98
N ASN A 342 0.81 1.10 -6.24
CA ASN A 342 1.45 2.35 -6.63
C ASN A 342 2.29 2.97 -5.48
N SER A 343 1.86 2.78 -4.23
CA SER A 343 2.64 3.22 -3.06
C SER A 343 4.00 2.52 -2.96
N LEU A 344 4.05 1.23 -3.34
CA LEU A 344 5.27 0.44 -3.45
C LEU A 344 6.20 0.98 -4.53
N TYR A 345 5.67 1.28 -5.72
CA TYR A 345 6.46 1.90 -6.79
C TYR A 345 7.03 3.27 -6.37
N VAL A 346 6.22 4.13 -5.76
CA VAL A 346 6.65 5.44 -5.27
C VAL A 346 7.75 5.31 -4.21
N HIS A 347 7.62 4.34 -3.30
CA HIS A 347 8.64 4.04 -2.30
C HIS A 347 9.95 3.58 -2.97
N ALA A 348 9.88 2.59 -3.87
CA ALA A 348 11.04 2.09 -4.61
C ALA A 348 11.76 3.21 -5.38
N LYS A 349 11.00 4.09 -6.05
CA LYS A 349 11.54 5.25 -6.76
C LYS A 349 12.23 6.24 -5.83
N LYS A 350 11.69 6.46 -4.63
CA LYS A 350 12.30 7.35 -3.62
C LYS A 350 13.59 6.75 -3.08
N THR A 351 13.62 5.45 -2.77
CA THR A 351 14.81 4.76 -2.31
C THR A 351 15.89 4.73 -3.40
N ALA A 352 15.55 4.38 -4.65
CA ALA A 352 16.48 4.42 -5.78
C ALA A 352 17.16 5.79 -5.94
N ARG A 353 16.38 6.89 -5.85
CA ARG A 353 16.91 8.26 -5.91
C ARG A 353 17.85 8.58 -4.74
N LYS A 354 17.51 8.11 -3.54
CA LYS A 354 18.34 8.29 -2.35
C LYS A 354 19.67 7.55 -2.50
N THR A 355 19.62 6.28 -2.89
CA THR A 355 20.81 5.44 -3.13
C THR A 355 21.69 6.05 -4.21
N LYS A 356 21.13 6.51 -5.33
CA LYS A 356 21.91 7.18 -6.40
C LYS A 356 22.60 8.46 -5.90
N LYS A 357 21.90 9.27 -5.10
CA LYS A 357 22.50 10.47 -4.49
C LYS A 357 23.65 10.14 -3.53
N GLU A 358 23.51 9.06 -2.75
CA GLU A 358 24.57 8.58 -1.85
C GLU A 358 25.78 8.04 -2.64
N GLN A 359 25.57 7.37 -3.77
CA GLN A 359 26.64 6.96 -4.69
C GLN A 359 27.39 8.16 -5.27
N GLU A 360 26.67 9.16 -5.77
CA GLU A 360 27.25 10.38 -6.34
C GLU A 360 28.09 11.15 -5.29
N LEU A 361 27.61 11.23 -4.06
CA LEU A 361 28.35 11.84 -2.94
C LEU A 361 29.62 11.05 -2.60
N PHE A 362 29.52 9.73 -2.49
CA PHE A 362 30.66 8.86 -2.24
C PHE A 362 31.74 9.06 -3.31
N PHE A 363 31.39 8.99 -4.59
CA PHE A 363 32.38 9.19 -5.66
C PHE A 363 32.94 10.61 -5.69
N LYS A 364 32.15 11.64 -5.37
CA LYS A 364 32.67 13.01 -5.31
C LYS A 364 33.75 13.18 -4.23
N GLU A 365 33.62 12.48 -3.11
CA GLU A 365 34.61 12.47 -2.02
C GLU A 365 35.82 11.58 -2.35
N PHE A 366 35.59 10.46 -3.06
CA PHE A 366 36.62 9.46 -3.33
C PHE A 366 37.44 9.71 -4.61
N ASP A 367 36.86 10.36 -5.62
CA ASP A 367 37.49 10.60 -6.92
C ASP A 367 38.82 11.40 -6.84
N PRO A 368 38.97 12.41 -5.96
CA PRO A 368 40.27 13.07 -5.77
C PRO A 368 41.35 12.13 -5.23
N GLN A 369 41.02 11.29 -4.24
CA GLN A 369 41.97 10.32 -3.65
C GLN A 369 42.36 9.26 -4.68
N LEU A 370 41.39 8.80 -5.47
CA LEU A 370 41.60 7.83 -6.53
C LEU A 370 42.47 8.40 -7.67
N LYS A 371 42.25 9.67 -8.04
CA LYS A 371 43.09 10.39 -9.02
C LYS A 371 44.50 10.61 -8.51
N GLU A 372 44.67 10.97 -7.24
CA GLU A 372 45.97 11.13 -6.63
C GLU A 372 46.74 9.80 -6.60
N PHE A 373 46.08 8.71 -6.19
CA PHE A 373 46.65 7.38 -6.20
C PHE A 373 47.06 6.93 -7.62
N CYS A 374 46.17 7.10 -8.61
CA CYS A 374 46.50 6.83 -10.01
C CYS A 374 47.66 7.71 -10.50
N GLY A 375 47.71 8.98 -10.10
CA GLY A 375 48.81 9.89 -10.40
C GLY A 375 50.14 9.43 -9.81
N ARG A 376 50.15 8.83 -8.61
CA ARG A 376 51.35 8.27 -7.99
C ARG A 376 51.85 7.00 -8.69
N ILE A 377 50.93 6.14 -9.16
CA ILE A 377 51.30 5.00 -10.02
C ILE A 377 51.92 5.47 -11.34
N LEU A 378 51.42 6.58 -11.89
CA LEU A 378 51.86 7.11 -13.18
C LEU A 378 53.03 8.12 -13.08
N SER A 379 53.45 8.48 -11.86
CA SER A 379 54.47 9.51 -11.61
C SER A 379 55.89 8.95 -11.80
N PRO A 380 56.82 9.68 -12.45
CA PRO A 380 58.20 9.24 -12.68
C PRO A 380 58.99 8.94 -11.40
N LYS A 381 58.60 9.46 -10.24
CA LYS A 381 59.35 9.27 -8.97
C LYS A 381 59.05 7.96 -8.24
N SER A 382 57.93 7.29 -8.53
CA SER A 382 57.69 5.91 -8.05
C SER A 382 58.37 4.87 -8.95
N VAL A 383 58.78 5.28 -10.16
CA VAL A 383 59.51 4.46 -11.16
C VAL A 383 60.94 4.16 -10.70
N GLU A 384 61.54 4.97 -9.82
CA GLU A 384 62.87 4.67 -9.26
C GLU A 384 62.87 3.44 -8.32
N ASN A 385 61.71 3.03 -7.79
CA ASN A 385 61.59 1.85 -6.93
C ASN A 385 60.78 0.68 -7.53
N GLN A 386 60.20 0.84 -8.73
CA GLN A 386 59.53 -0.24 -9.49
C GLN A 386 60.20 -0.37 -10.86
N GLY A 387 61.41 -0.94 -10.85
CA GLY A 387 62.42 -0.83 -11.91
C GLY A 387 62.13 -1.44 -13.29
N GLU A 388 60.92 -1.96 -13.60
CA GLU A 388 60.67 -2.54 -14.94
C GLU A 388 59.33 -2.15 -15.59
N GLU A 389 58.20 -2.01 -14.87
CA GLU A 389 56.89 -2.08 -15.53
C GLU A 389 56.23 -0.75 -15.96
N VAL A 390 56.49 0.38 -15.28
CA VAL A 390 55.98 1.70 -15.74
C VAL A 390 56.73 2.17 -17.00
N ASN A 391 57.96 1.70 -17.18
CA ASN A 391 58.77 1.95 -18.36
C ASN A 391 58.09 1.39 -19.64
N ASP A 392 57.30 0.33 -19.51
CA ASP A 392 56.59 -0.28 -20.63
C ASP A 392 55.44 0.61 -21.15
N PHE A 393 54.64 1.27 -20.30
CA PHE A 393 53.58 2.17 -20.79
C PHE A 393 54.14 3.44 -21.46
N GLU A 394 55.23 4.00 -20.93
CA GLU A 394 55.92 5.13 -21.57
C GLU A 394 56.55 4.70 -22.90
N LYS A 395 57.18 3.52 -22.95
CA LYS A 395 57.70 2.91 -24.17
C LYS A 395 56.58 2.66 -25.19
N TYR A 396 55.47 2.07 -24.78
CA TYR A 396 54.30 1.85 -25.65
C TYR A 396 53.63 3.16 -26.07
N TYR A 397 53.65 4.20 -25.24
CA TYR A 397 53.15 5.53 -25.59
C TYR A 397 54.04 6.19 -26.66
N GLN A 398 55.36 6.11 -26.53
CA GLN A 398 56.29 6.59 -27.56
C GLN A 398 56.18 5.78 -28.85
N GLU A 399 56.11 4.45 -28.76
CA GLU A 399 55.86 3.58 -29.92
C GLU A 399 54.52 3.90 -30.60
N TYR A 400 53.46 4.15 -29.82
CA TYR A 400 52.16 4.50 -30.36
C TYR A 400 52.14 5.88 -31.01
N GLU A 401 52.73 6.92 -30.43
CA GLU A 401 52.75 8.25 -31.06
C GLU A 401 53.54 8.22 -32.39
N ASN A 402 54.54 7.34 -32.52
CA ASN A 402 55.23 7.07 -33.78
C ASN A 402 54.35 6.27 -34.78
N GLU A 403 53.65 5.24 -34.32
CA GLU A 403 52.76 4.40 -35.16
C GLU A 403 51.45 5.12 -35.55
N LYS A 404 51.00 6.09 -34.75
CA LYS A 404 49.83 6.93 -34.99
C LYS A 404 50.00 7.80 -36.23
N GLN A 405 51.22 8.26 -36.51
CA GLN A 405 51.53 8.96 -37.77
C GLN A 405 51.30 8.08 -39.01
N LYS A 406 51.30 6.75 -38.83
CA LYS A 406 51.00 5.75 -39.87
C LYS A 406 49.50 5.37 -39.93
N GLY A 407 48.63 6.08 -39.20
CA GLY A 407 47.18 5.89 -39.23
C GLY A 407 46.66 4.73 -38.36
N ILE A 408 47.49 4.12 -37.52
CA ILE A 408 47.09 3.00 -36.65
C ILE A 408 46.16 3.50 -35.54
N LYS A 409 44.99 2.86 -35.39
CA LYS A 409 44.03 3.18 -34.32
C LYS A 409 44.51 2.60 -33.00
N ILE A 410 44.24 3.33 -31.92
CA ILE A 410 44.68 2.97 -30.57
C ILE A 410 44.22 1.56 -30.13
N VAL A 411 43.03 1.12 -30.56
CA VAL A 411 42.50 -0.21 -30.23
C VAL A 411 43.31 -1.31 -30.89
N ASP A 412 43.70 -1.10 -32.15
CA ASP A 412 44.46 -2.07 -32.94
C ASP A 412 45.90 -2.15 -32.43
N PHE A 413 46.48 -1.02 -32.04
CA PHE A 413 47.78 -0.97 -31.36
C PHE A 413 47.76 -1.73 -30.03
N CYS A 414 46.76 -1.46 -29.18
CA CYS A 414 46.62 -2.14 -27.88
C CYS A 414 46.40 -3.64 -28.05
N ARG A 415 45.57 -4.06 -29.01
CA ARG A 415 45.35 -5.48 -29.34
C ARG A 415 46.64 -6.16 -29.80
N LYS A 416 47.42 -5.52 -30.67
CA LYS A 416 48.70 -6.05 -31.18
C LYS A 416 49.75 -6.24 -30.08
N LYS A 417 49.71 -5.39 -29.04
CA LYS A 417 50.65 -5.42 -27.92
C LYS A 417 50.13 -6.16 -26.69
N GLY A 418 48.90 -6.70 -26.73
CA GLY A 418 48.29 -7.38 -25.58
C GLY A 418 48.00 -6.45 -24.39
N ILE A 419 47.73 -5.17 -24.66
CA ILE A 419 47.47 -4.13 -23.65
C ILE A 419 45.97 -3.83 -23.61
N ASP A 420 45.43 -3.55 -22.42
CA ASP A 420 44.06 -3.10 -22.28
C ASP A 420 43.85 -1.72 -22.93
N ALA A 421 42.92 -1.63 -23.88
CA ALA A 421 42.72 -0.42 -24.68
C ALA A 421 42.09 0.73 -23.88
N SER A 422 41.35 0.43 -22.81
CA SER A 422 40.80 1.44 -21.88
C SER A 422 41.93 2.06 -21.06
N ALA A 423 42.76 1.23 -20.42
CA ALA A 423 43.88 1.65 -19.59
C ALA A 423 44.90 2.48 -20.40
N PHE A 424 45.28 2.03 -21.60
CA PHE A 424 46.23 2.76 -22.44
C PHE A 424 45.69 4.11 -22.96
N ARG A 425 44.38 4.18 -23.28
CA ARG A 425 43.74 5.45 -23.64
C ARG A 425 43.77 6.46 -22.49
N GLU A 426 43.61 5.98 -21.27
CA GLU A 426 43.58 6.84 -20.09
C GLU A 426 44.99 7.34 -19.73
N TYR A 427 45.99 6.47 -19.78
CA TYR A 427 47.41 6.85 -19.66
C TYR A 427 47.79 7.92 -20.70
N ARG A 428 47.38 7.73 -21.95
CA ARG A 428 47.61 8.72 -23.01
C ARG A 428 46.94 10.07 -22.71
N LYS A 429 45.73 10.06 -22.13
CA LYS A 429 45.00 11.28 -21.74
C LYS A 429 45.62 11.99 -20.53
N SER A 430 46.22 11.28 -19.57
CA SER A 430 46.94 11.94 -18.47
C SER A 430 48.23 12.60 -19.00
N ARG A 431 49.02 11.90 -19.82
CA ARG A 431 50.23 12.47 -20.45
C ARG A 431 49.98 13.70 -21.32
N LEU A 432 48.83 13.75 -22.01
CA LEU A 432 48.44 14.92 -22.80
C LEU A 432 47.93 16.10 -21.96
N ARG A 433 47.62 15.90 -20.66
CA ARG A 433 47.23 16.98 -19.74
C ARG A 433 48.42 17.60 -19.00
N ASP A 434 49.54 16.90 -18.94
CA ASP A 434 50.79 17.36 -18.32
C ASP A 434 51.74 18.09 -19.31
N LYS A 435 51.35 18.21 -20.59
CA LYS A 435 52.00 19.04 -21.61
C LYS A 435 51.11 20.24 -21.93
#